data_AF-A0A2T2R9Y9-F1
#
_entry.id   AF-A0A2T2R9Y9-F1
#
_cell.length_a   1.000
_cell.length_b   1.000
_cell.length_c   1.000
_cell.angle_alpha   90.00
_cell.angle_beta   90.00
_cell.angle_gamma   90.00
#
_symmetry.space_group_name_H-M   'P 1'
#
loop_
_entity.id
_entity.type
_entity.pdbx_description
1 polymer ?
#
loop_
_entity_poly.entity_id
_entity_poly.type
_entity_poly.pdbx_seq_one_letter_code
_entity_poly.pdbx_strand_id
1 'polypeptide(L)'
;MQALALKPSIVQLRLDAEQERQLCSAIAPRIAQINQKLASCLLQCQHCFYPQQRLSIQIFAAPFAQHLNIDGLCNLNTDPITILIDVGRIIPQHWLSAIAHEYTHAQVGIAGHHQAFRETLTHLCLGLGLTPPPHDLPESELQNWPPCQPTPDPLAFWLGTLTD
;
A
#
# COMPACT_ATOMS: atom_id res chain seq x y z
N MET A 1 4.71 6.66 -26.20
CA MET A 1 5.22 7.33 -24.98
C MET A 1 4.19 8.34 -24.50
N GLN A 2 3.33 7.96 -23.58
CA GLN A 2 2.55 8.91 -22.78
C GLN A 2 3.01 8.73 -21.34
N ALA A 3 3.53 9.81 -20.76
CA ALA A 3 3.91 9.84 -19.36
C ALA A 3 2.65 9.71 -18.50
N LEU A 4 2.40 8.50 -17.99
CA LEU A 4 1.39 8.22 -16.97
C LEU A 4 1.92 8.68 -15.61
N ALA A 5 2.10 9.99 -15.45
CA ALA A 5 2.12 10.57 -14.13
C ALA A 5 0.73 10.33 -13.50
N LEU A 6 0.69 9.76 -12.29
CA LEU A 6 -0.54 9.67 -11.50
C LEU A 6 -1.24 11.03 -11.53
N LYS A 7 -2.55 11.06 -11.78
CA LYS A 7 -3.30 12.32 -11.74
C LYS A 7 -3.03 12.97 -10.38
N PRO A 8 -2.63 14.25 -10.32
CA PRO A 8 -2.40 14.96 -9.06
C PRO A 8 -3.59 14.90 -8.09
N SER A 9 -4.81 14.68 -8.61
CA SER A 9 -6.02 14.44 -7.81
C SER A 9 -5.96 13.19 -6.92
N ILE A 10 -5.08 12.23 -7.22
CA ILE A 10 -4.85 11.04 -6.38
C ILE A 10 -4.04 11.43 -5.12
N VAL A 11 -3.12 12.38 -5.27
CA VAL A 11 -2.36 13.01 -4.18
C VAL A 11 -3.01 14.35 -3.85
N GLN A 12 -4.30 14.35 -3.51
CA GLN A 12 -4.97 15.59 -3.09
C GLN A 12 -4.90 15.75 -1.58
N LEU A 13 -3.73 16.16 -1.14
CA LEU A 13 -3.60 17.06 -0.02
C LEU A 13 -4.30 18.36 -0.46
N ARG A 14 -5.52 18.66 0.03
CA ARG A 14 -6.08 20.04 -0.09
C ARG A 14 -5.29 20.95 0.84
N LEU A 15 -4.01 21.02 0.58
CA LEU A 15 -3.07 21.82 1.28
C LEU A 15 -2.79 23.02 0.38
N ASP A 16 -2.87 24.21 0.93
CA ASP A 16 -2.31 25.36 0.23
C ASP A 16 -0.79 25.13 0.01
N ALA A 17 -0.16 25.91 -0.87
CA ALA A 17 1.26 25.73 -1.20
C ALA A 17 2.19 25.81 0.02
N GLU A 18 1.74 26.44 1.11
CA GLU A 18 2.48 26.52 2.35
C GLU A 18 2.39 25.22 3.14
N GLN A 19 1.19 24.66 3.26
CA GLN A 19 0.95 23.37 3.88
C GLN A 19 1.62 22.21 3.11
N GLU A 20 1.66 22.25 1.78
CA GLU A 20 2.42 21.28 0.97
C GLU A 20 3.93 21.36 1.26
N ARG A 21 4.48 22.59 1.35
CA ARG A 21 5.87 22.81 1.76
C ARG A 21 6.17 22.29 3.16
N GLN A 22 5.26 22.51 4.10
CA GLN A 22 5.38 22.03 5.47
C GLN A 22 5.41 20.50 5.52
N LEU A 23 4.48 19.84 4.82
CA LEU A 23 4.46 18.38 4.74
C LEU A 23 5.73 17.83 4.10
N CYS A 24 6.13 18.37 2.95
CA CYS A 24 7.35 17.97 2.27
C CYS A 24 8.59 18.14 3.17
N SER A 25 8.69 19.28 3.87
CA SER A 25 9.81 19.55 4.78
C SER A 25 9.81 18.62 6.00
N ALA A 26 8.63 18.31 6.55
CA ALA A 26 8.47 17.43 7.70
C ALA A 26 8.79 15.97 7.38
N ILE A 27 8.37 15.48 6.21
CA ILE A 27 8.55 14.07 5.82
C ILE A 27 9.91 13.80 5.17
N ALA A 28 10.52 14.78 4.49
CA ALA A 28 11.80 14.66 3.81
C ALA A 28 12.89 13.91 4.61
N PRO A 29 13.14 14.19 5.91
CA PRO A 29 14.18 13.50 6.66
C PRO A 29 13.86 12.02 6.95
N ARG A 30 12.60 11.60 6.84
CA ARG A 30 12.13 10.26 7.25
C ARG A 30 11.69 9.39 6.06
N ILE A 31 11.34 9.98 4.92
CA ILE A 31 10.71 9.27 3.81
C ILE A 31 11.55 8.10 3.28
N ALA A 32 12.88 8.27 3.24
CA ALA A 32 13.81 7.21 2.81
C ALA A 32 13.75 5.99 3.74
N GLN A 33 13.73 6.21 5.06
CA GLN A 33 13.64 5.13 6.05
C GLN A 33 12.27 4.44 6.00
N ILE A 34 11.19 5.20 5.80
CA ILE A 34 9.85 4.65 5.62
C ILE A 34 9.81 3.75 4.37
N ASN A 35 10.28 4.25 3.23
CA ASN A 35 10.33 3.48 1.99
C ASN A 35 11.20 2.22 2.12
N GLN A 36 12.30 2.28 2.89
CA GLN A 36 13.11 1.09 3.18
C GLN A 36 12.34 0.03 3.99
N LYS A 37 11.52 0.45 4.97
CA LYS A 37 10.64 -0.47 5.71
C LYS A 37 9.60 -1.11 4.78
N LEU A 38 8.96 -0.32 3.90
CA LEU A 38 8.01 -0.85 2.92
C LEU A 38 8.66 -1.83 1.94
N ALA A 39 9.87 -1.52 1.46
CA ALA A 39 10.65 -2.43 0.62
C ALA A 39 10.97 -3.75 1.33
N SER A 40 11.24 -3.72 2.65
CA SER A 40 11.43 -4.94 3.44
C SER A 40 10.14 -5.78 3.54
N CYS A 41 8.98 -5.15 3.73
CA CYS A 41 7.69 -5.84 3.71
C CYS A 41 7.36 -6.42 2.32
N LEU A 42 7.62 -5.67 1.24
CA LEU A 42 7.46 -6.15 -0.14
C LEU A 42 8.36 -7.37 -0.41
N LEU A 43 9.60 -7.35 0.08
CA LEU A 43 10.52 -8.48 -0.05
C LEU A 43 9.98 -9.74 0.65
N GLN A 44 9.35 -9.60 1.81
CA GLN A 44 8.68 -10.72 2.47
C GLN A 44 7.56 -11.31 1.60
N CYS A 45 6.74 -10.45 0.98
CA CYS A 45 5.69 -10.90 0.05
C CYS A 45 6.30 -11.64 -1.17
N GLN A 46 7.37 -11.11 -1.75
CA GLN A 46 8.08 -11.75 -2.87
C GLN A 46 8.70 -13.10 -2.47
N HIS A 47 9.12 -13.27 -1.22
CA HIS A 47 9.67 -14.53 -0.72
C HIS A 47 8.63 -15.65 -0.58
N CYS A 48 7.34 -15.34 -0.60
CA CYS A 48 6.27 -16.35 -0.70
C CYS A 48 6.22 -17.02 -2.09
N PHE A 49 6.96 -16.50 -3.08
CA PHE A 49 6.96 -17.00 -4.46
C PHE A 49 8.35 -17.48 -4.89
N TYR A 50 8.37 -18.44 -5.81
CA TYR A 50 9.61 -18.90 -6.43
C TYR A 50 10.29 -17.75 -7.19
N PRO A 51 11.64 -17.74 -7.32
CA PRO A 51 12.36 -16.65 -7.98
C PRO A 51 11.81 -16.25 -9.36
N GLN A 52 11.32 -17.21 -10.15
CA GLN A 52 10.78 -16.98 -11.50
C GLN A 52 9.38 -16.34 -11.49
N GLN A 53 8.68 -16.37 -10.36
CA GLN A 53 7.35 -15.78 -10.16
C GLN A 53 7.41 -14.40 -9.48
N ARG A 54 8.62 -13.94 -9.11
CA ARG A 54 8.79 -12.65 -8.46
C ARG A 54 8.69 -11.54 -9.49
N LEU A 55 7.81 -10.60 -9.22
CA LEU A 55 7.57 -9.43 -10.06
C LEU A 55 8.57 -8.31 -9.77
N SER A 56 8.94 -7.57 -10.82
CA SER A 56 9.65 -6.30 -10.69
C SER A 56 8.67 -5.24 -10.19
N ILE A 57 8.81 -4.83 -8.92
CA ILE A 57 7.91 -3.90 -8.25
C ILE A 57 8.73 -2.83 -7.53
N GLN A 58 8.26 -1.59 -7.63
CA GLN A 58 8.68 -0.48 -6.77
C GLN A 58 7.56 -0.12 -5.79
N ILE A 59 7.93 0.23 -4.56
CA ILE A 59 6.97 0.58 -3.50
C ILE A 59 7.35 1.90 -2.84
N PHE A 60 6.35 2.76 -2.64
CA PHE A 60 6.55 4.07 -2.00
C PHE A 60 5.45 4.40 -1.01
N ALA A 61 5.83 5.11 0.03
CA ALA A 61 4.93 5.76 0.96
C ALA A 61 4.39 7.05 0.30
N ALA A 62 3.07 7.25 0.31
CA ALA A 62 2.46 8.46 -0.22
C ALA A 62 1.17 8.82 0.55
N PRO A 63 0.96 10.09 0.93
CA PRO A 63 -0.30 10.53 1.50
C PRO A 63 -1.39 10.53 0.42
N PHE A 64 -2.51 9.85 0.68
CA PHE A 64 -3.67 9.85 -0.20
C PHE A 64 -4.70 10.89 0.23
N ALA A 65 -5.46 11.38 -0.74
CA ALA A 65 -6.58 12.26 -0.45
C ALA A 65 -7.66 11.53 0.36
N GLN A 66 -8.18 12.15 1.42
CA GLN A 66 -9.17 11.53 2.32
C GLN A 66 -10.39 10.97 1.58
N HIS A 67 -10.85 11.64 0.53
CA HIS A 67 -12.02 11.23 -0.25
C HIS A 67 -11.84 9.92 -1.03
N LEU A 68 -10.60 9.43 -1.21
CA LEU A 68 -10.34 8.19 -1.94
C LEU A 68 -10.67 6.94 -1.12
N ASN A 69 -10.69 7.05 0.21
CA ASN A 69 -11.03 5.95 1.13
C ASN A 69 -10.29 4.62 0.84
N ILE A 70 -9.03 4.72 0.41
CA ILE A 70 -8.09 3.61 0.23
C ILE A 70 -6.84 3.88 1.05
N ASP A 71 -6.16 2.80 1.45
CA ASP A 71 -4.89 2.85 2.17
C ASP A 71 -3.71 2.41 1.29
N GLY A 72 -3.98 1.73 0.18
CA GLY A 72 -3.01 1.25 -0.78
C GLY A 72 -3.50 1.41 -2.22
N LEU A 73 -2.57 1.39 -3.16
CA LEU A 73 -2.85 1.36 -4.59
C LEU A 73 -1.75 0.61 -5.35
N CYS A 74 -2.13 -0.44 -6.06
CA CYS A 74 -1.30 -1.10 -7.06
C CYS A 74 -1.56 -0.54 -8.48
N ASN A 75 -0.55 0.10 -9.08
CA ASN A 75 -0.61 0.58 -10.45
C ASN A 75 0.06 -0.39 -11.43
N LEU A 76 -0.78 -1.26 -12.00
CA LEU A 76 -0.38 -2.27 -13.00
C LEU A 76 0.11 -1.68 -14.33
N ASN A 77 -0.10 -0.39 -14.59
CA ASN A 77 0.25 0.27 -15.86
C ASN A 77 1.66 0.88 -15.86
N THR A 78 2.47 0.58 -14.85
CA THR A 78 3.86 1.08 -14.73
C THR A 78 4.85 -0.07 -14.88
N ASP A 79 6.05 0.24 -15.37
CA ASP A 79 7.16 -0.70 -15.47
C ASP A 79 8.42 -0.07 -14.83
N PRO A 80 8.87 -0.53 -13.65
CA PRO A 80 8.27 -1.62 -12.85
C PRO A 80 6.87 -1.27 -12.30
N ILE A 81 6.07 -2.29 -11.95
CA ILE A 81 4.77 -2.10 -11.31
C ILE A 81 4.97 -1.28 -10.03
N THR A 82 4.09 -0.32 -9.78
CA THR A 82 4.21 0.60 -8.65
C THR A 82 3.14 0.33 -7.61
N ILE A 83 3.55 0.07 -6.37
CA ILE A 83 2.66 0.04 -5.21
C ILE A 83 2.86 1.33 -4.42
N LEU A 84 1.76 2.00 -4.08
CA LEU A 84 1.73 3.14 -3.18
C LEU A 84 0.96 2.77 -1.91
N ILE A 85 1.49 3.14 -0.75
CA ILE A 85 0.85 2.91 0.56
C ILE A 85 0.74 4.22 1.31
N ASP A 86 -0.45 4.57 1.78
CA ASP A 86 -0.65 5.64 2.76
C ASP A 86 -0.38 5.11 4.16
N VAL A 87 0.91 5.03 4.47
CA VAL A 87 1.41 4.58 5.78
C VAL A 87 0.96 5.45 6.95
N GLY A 88 0.48 6.67 6.69
CA GLY A 88 -0.07 7.53 7.73
C GLY A 88 -1.44 7.03 8.19
N ARG A 89 -2.20 6.39 7.31
CA ARG A 89 -3.55 5.90 7.63
C ARG A 89 -3.57 4.60 8.40
N ILE A 90 -2.50 3.82 8.38
CA ILE A 90 -2.44 2.49 9.00
C ILE A 90 -1.34 2.48 10.05
N ILE A 91 -1.61 1.85 11.20
CA ILE A 91 -0.57 1.67 12.21
C ILE A 91 0.60 0.82 11.66
N PRO A 92 1.87 1.08 12.05
CA PRO A 92 3.03 0.40 11.46
C PRO A 92 2.98 -1.13 11.48
N GLN A 93 2.33 -1.72 12.47
CA GLN A 93 2.20 -3.16 12.64
C GLN A 93 1.38 -3.81 11.51
N HIS A 94 0.51 -3.05 10.84
CA HIS A 94 -0.38 -3.54 9.78
C HIS A 94 0.10 -3.13 8.37
N TRP A 95 1.27 -2.51 8.23
CA TRP A 95 1.82 -2.18 6.90
C TRP A 95 2.05 -3.42 6.04
N LEU A 96 2.52 -4.53 6.62
CA LEU A 96 2.68 -5.79 5.88
C LEU A 96 1.33 -6.30 5.35
N SER A 97 0.25 -6.18 6.12
CA SER A 97 -1.10 -6.56 5.69
C SER A 97 -1.55 -5.77 4.46
N ALA A 98 -1.41 -4.44 4.49
CA ALA A 98 -1.76 -3.59 3.36
C ALA A 98 -0.90 -3.89 2.11
N ILE A 99 0.40 -4.13 2.30
CA ILE A 99 1.29 -4.48 1.20
C ILE A 99 0.94 -5.85 0.62
N ALA A 100 0.58 -6.83 1.44
CA ALA A 100 0.14 -8.14 0.96
C ALA A 100 -1.12 -8.02 0.08
N HIS A 101 -2.06 -7.14 0.45
CA HIS A 101 -3.24 -6.83 -0.37
C HIS A 101 -2.82 -6.29 -1.75
N GLU A 102 -2.03 -5.21 -1.78
CA GLU A 102 -1.63 -4.58 -3.05
C GLU A 102 -0.73 -5.47 -3.90
N TYR A 103 0.13 -6.27 -3.27
CA TYR A 103 0.97 -7.24 -3.95
C TYR A 103 0.14 -8.37 -4.58
N THR A 104 -1.01 -8.71 -3.99
CA THR A 104 -1.95 -9.67 -4.58
C THR A 104 -2.49 -9.14 -5.91
N HIS A 105 -2.87 -7.86 -6.00
CA HIS A 105 -3.27 -7.25 -7.29
C HIS A 105 -2.14 -7.35 -8.32
N ALA A 106 -0.89 -7.09 -7.91
CA ALA A 106 0.28 -7.21 -8.79
C ALA A 106 0.46 -8.64 -9.33
N GLN A 107 0.37 -9.65 -8.44
CA GLN A 107 0.52 -11.07 -8.80
C GLN A 107 -0.58 -11.57 -9.73
N VAL A 108 -1.82 -11.13 -9.50
CA VAL A 108 -2.98 -11.47 -10.34
C VAL A 108 -2.90 -10.77 -11.70
N GLY A 109 -2.34 -9.56 -11.74
CA GLY A 109 -2.14 -8.78 -12.97
C GLY A 109 -3.40 -8.14 -13.55
N ILE A 110 -4.53 -8.23 -12.84
CA ILE A 110 -5.79 -7.55 -13.17
C ILE A 110 -6.42 -6.97 -11.90
N ALA A 111 -7.20 -5.91 -12.07
CA ALA A 111 -7.90 -5.28 -10.95
C ALA A 111 -9.14 -6.08 -10.54
N GLY A 112 -9.44 -6.08 -9.24
CA GLY A 112 -10.64 -6.68 -8.66
C GLY A 112 -10.33 -7.80 -7.66
N HIS A 113 -11.36 -8.23 -6.94
CA HIS A 113 -11.23 -9.16 -5.81
C HIS A 113 -11.87 -10.53 -6.10
N HIS A 114 -11.66 -11.02 -7.32
CA HIS A 114 -12.22 -12.29 -7.80
C HIS A 114 -11.50 -13.51 -7.21
N GLN A 115 -11.88 -14.72 -7.64
CA GLN A 115 -11.33 -15.98 -7.12
C GLN A 115 -9.79 -16.06 -7.12
N ALA A 116 -9.12 -15.76 -8.23
CA ALA A 116 -7.65 -15.78 -8.28
C ALA A 116 -6.98 -14.75 -7.33
N PHE A 117 -7.64 -13.62 -7.04
CA PHE A 117 -7.19 -12.70 -5.98
C PHE A 117 -7.27 -13.37 -4.61
N ARG A 118 -8.40 -14.02 -4.29
CA ARG A 118 -8.55 -14.75 -3.02
C ARG A 118 -7.48 -15.83 -2.85
N GLU A 119 -7.28 -16.65 -3.87
CA GLU A 119 -6.31 -17.76 -3.82
C GLU A 119 -4.89 -17.23 -3.59
N THR A 120 -4.52 -16.18 -4.32
CA THR A 120 -3.21 -15.51 -4.20
C THR A 120 -3.06 -14.84 -2.82
N LEU A 121 -4.08 -14.14 -2.33
CA LEU A 121 -4.06 -13.50 -1.02
C LEU A 121 -3.99 -14.53 0.11
N THR A 122 -4.71 -15.65 -0.04
CA THR A 122 -4.69 -16.76 0.92
C THR A 122 -3.28 -17.35 1.01
N HIS A 123 -2.65 -17.61 -0.14
CA HIS A 123 -1.26 -18.07 -0.21
C HIS A 123 -0.30 -17.11 0.49
N LEU A 124 -0.40 -15.81 0.20
CA LEU A 124 0.38 -14.77 0.84
C LEU A 124 0.16 -14.73 2.35
N CYS A 125 -1.09 -14.73 2.81
CA CYS A 125 -1.40 -14.69 4.24
C CYS A 125 -0.77 -15.87 4.98
N LEU A 126 -0.92 -17.08 4.44
CA LEU A 126 -0.30 -18.28 5.02
C LEU A 126 1.24 -18.18 5.06
N GLY A 127 1.86 -17.74 3.97
CA GLY A 127 3.32 -17.59 3.89
C GLY A 127 3.90 -16.49 4.79
N LEU A 128 3.13 -15.44 5.06
CA LEU A 128 3.50 -14.30 5.90
C LEU A 128 3.09 -14.47 7.37
N GLY A 129 2.39 -15.54 7.73
CA GLY A 129 1.84 -15.74 9.08
C GLY A 129 0.68 -14.81 9.43
N LEU A 130 -0.01 -14.26 8.43
CA LEU A 130 -1.24 -13.49 8.59
C LEU A 130 -2.46 -14.42 8.55
N THR A 131 -3.58 -13.95 9.10
CA THR A 131 -4.84 -14.70 9.02
C THR A 131 -5.36 -14.73 7.57
N PRO A 132 -5.54 -15.92 6.95
CA PRO A 132 -6.11 -16.01 5.61
C PRO A 132 -7.59 -15.59 5.59
N PRO A 133 -8.10 -15.09 4.45
CA PRO A 133 -9.52 -14.77 4.34
C PRO A 133 -10.38 -16.03 4.46
N PRO A 134 -11.55 -15.98 5.12
CA PRO A 134 -12.51 -17.07 5.09
C PRO A 134 -12.89 -17.45 3.65
N HIS A 135 -13.12 -18.75 3.41
CA HIS A 135 -13.44 -19.25 2.07
C HIS A 135 -14.72 -18.63 1.49
N ASP A 136 -15.69 -18.32 2.34
CA ASP A 136 -17.01 -17.78 2.02
C ASP A 136 -17.10 -16.25 2.15
N LEU A 137 -15.99 -15.56 2.49
CA LEU A 137 -15.98 -14.11 2.64
C LEU A 137 -16.41 -13.43 1.32
N PRO A 138 -17.44 -12.56 1.28
CA PRO A 138 -17.85 -11.88 0.05
C PRO A 138 -16.72 -11.03 -0.59
N GLU A 139 -16.73 -10.85 -1.91
CA GLU A 139 -15.71 -10.01 -2.59
C GLU A 139 -15.67 -8.57 -2.06
N SER A 140 -16.84 -8.02 -1.70
CA SER A 140 -16.98 -6.69 -1.09
C SER A 140 -16.32 -6.56 0.28
N GLU A 141 -16.06 -7.67 0.96
CA GLU A 141 -15.34 -7.70 2.23
C GLU A 141 -13.87 -8.06 2.01
N LEU A 142 -13.58 -8.88 1.00
CA LEU A 142 -12.22 -9.24 0.58
C LEU A 142 -11.38 -8.02 0.20
N GLN A 143 -12.03 -6.95 -0.29
CA GLN A 143 -11.34 -5.68 -0.59
C GLN A 143 -10.65 -5.04 0.61
N ASN A 144 -11.07 -5.37 1.84
CA ASN A 144 -10.50 -4.85 3.07
C ASN A 144 -9.61 -5.89 3.80
N TRP A 145 -9.35 -7.04 3.17
CA TRP A 145 -8.56 -8.12 3.76
C TRP A 145 -7.10 -8.06 3.29
N PRO A 146 -6.09 -8.24 4.17
CA PRO A 146 -6.20 -8.46 5.60
C PRO A 146 -6.55 -7.16 6.34
N PRO A 147 -7.31 -7.25 7.45
CA PRO A 147 -7.78 -6.06 8.15
C PRO A 147 -6.62 -5.21 8.66
N CYS A 148 -6.67 -3.92 8.33
CA CYS A 148 -5.70 -2.92 8.76
C CYS A 148 -6.32 -2.03 9.84
N GLN A 149 -5.60 -1.79 10.94
CA GLN A 149 -6.05 -0.86 11.96
C GLN A 149 -5.68 0.57 11.54
N PRO A 150 -6.66 1.49 11.49
CA PRO A 150 -6.38 2.87 11.12
C PRO A 150 -5.63 3.63 12.22
N THR A 151 -4.79 4.57 11.81
CA THR A 151 -4.17 5.55 12.70
C THR A 151 -5.19 6.65 13.05
N PRO A 152 -5.28 7.12 14.31
CA PRO A 152 -6.24 8.16 14.70
C PRO A 152 -6.09 9.49 13.96
N ASP A 153 -4.85 9.87 13.62
CA ASP A 153 -4.54 11.09 12.88
C ASP A 153 -3.49 10.82 11.78
N PRO A 154 -3.94 10.48 10.56
CA PRO A 154 -3.04 10.23 9.44
C PRO A 154 -2.18 11.44 9.07
N LEU A 155 -2.69 12.66 9.23
CA LEU A 155 -1.97 13.87 8.88
C LEU A 155 -0.83 14.13 9.88
N ALA A 156 -1.05 13.89 11.16
CA ALA A 156 -0.01 13.99 12.18
C ALA A 156 1.17 13.05 11.93
N PHE A 157 0.93 11.86 11.35
CA PHE A 157 2.03 10.98 10.91
C PHE A 157 2.91 11.67 9.86
N TRP A 158 2.29 12.23 8.82
CA TRP A 158 2.97 12.88 7.71
C TRP A 158 3.67 14.19 8.10
N LEU A 159 3.10 14.92 9.06
CA LEU A 159 3.70 16.12 9.65
C LEU A 159 4.77 15.80 10.71
N GLY A 160 4.96 14.53 11.06
CA GLY A 160 5.92 14.12 12.09
C GLY A 160 5.55 14.57 13.51
N THR A 161 4.27 14.88 13.75
CA THR A 161 3.74 15.30 15.06
C THR A 161 3.09 14.15 15.83
N LEU A 162 2.92 12.98 15.21
CA LEU A 162 2.53 11.76 15.92
C LEU A 162 3.66 11.39 16.89
N THR A 163 3.33 11.32 18.19
CA THR A 163 4.23 10.81 19.22
C THR A 163 3.99 9.32 19.37
N ASP A 164 5.07 8.54 19.34
CA ASP A 164 5.05 7.08 19.53
C ASP A 164 4.55 6.69 20.94
#